data_AF-A0A430QE21-F1
#
_entry.id   AF-A0A430QE21-F1
#
_cell.length_a   1.000
_cell.length_b   1.000
_cell.length_c   1.000
_cell.angle_alpha   90.00
_cell.angle_beta   90.00
_cell.angle_gamma   90.00
#
_symmetry.space_group_name_H-M   'P 1'
#
loop_
_entity.id
_entity.type
_entity.pdbx_description
1 polymer ?
#
loop_
_entity_poly.entity_id
_entity_poly.type
_entity_poly.pdbx_seq_one_letter_code
_entity_poly.pdbx_strand_id
1 'polypeptide(L)'
;MTVIFEGLENKYGIELERSWIVLKNKKCMGKLQEQCIRTSSRPAIIEMNDSQPPKPKVIELPDPPFKGDTPKYEILKVKDDVSGEVRCLIARIIMPKLVGLSL
;
A
#
# COMPACT_ATOMS: atom_id res chain seq x y z
N MET A 1 -12.64 -20.30 13.38
CA MET A 1 -13.61 -19.45 12.66
C MET A 1 -14.15 -18.31 13.48
N THR A 2 -14.26 -18.43 14.81
CA THR A 2 -14.85 -17.42 15.72
C THR A 2 -14.37 -15.98 15.49
N VAL A 3 -13.06 -15.77 15.32
CA VAL A 3 -12.48 -14.42 15.09
C VAL A 3 -13.02 -13.76 13.81
N ILE A 4 -13.33 -14.55 12.77
CA ILE A 4 -13.87 -14.02 11.51
C ILE A 4 -15.32 -13.56 11.70
N PHE A 5 -16.13 -14.33 12.43
CA PHE A 5 -17.52 -13.96 12.74
C PHE A 5 -17.54 -12.66 13.55
N GLU A 6 -16.83 -12.60 14.67
CA GLU A 6 -16.76 -11.41 15.52
C GLU A 6 -16.27 -10.17 14.73
N GLY A 7 -15.24 -10.35 13.90
CA GLY A 7 -14.72 -9.27 13.05
C GLY A 7 -15.74 -8.76 12.03
N LEU A 8 -16.51 -9.66 11.40
CA LEU A 8 -17.56 -9.27 10.45
C LEU A 8 -18.74 -8.59 11.15
N GLU A 9 -19.18 -9.13 12.29
CA GLU A 9 -20.26 -8.56 13.09
C GLU A 9 -19.91 -7.15 13.55
N ASN A 10 -18.72 -6.94 14.10
CA ASN A 10 -18.27 -5.61 14.53
C ASN A 10 -18.07 -4.65 13.34
N LYS A 11 -17.48 -5.12 12.23
CA LYS A 11 -17.18 -4.25 11.08
C LYS A 11 -18.42 -3.81 10.33
N TYR A 12 -19.43 -4.67 10.24
CA TYR A 12 -20.62 -4.43 9.43
C TYR A 12 -21.91 -4.25 10.24
N GLY A 13 -21.86 -4.38 11.57
CA GLY A 13 -23.01 -4.22 12.45
C GLY A 13 -24.09 -5.27 12.25
N ILE A 14 -23.70 -6.49 11.85
CA ILE A 14 -24.60 -7.62 11.61
C ILE A 14 -24.46 -8.65 12.73
N GLU A 15 -25.45 -9.53 12.88
CA GLU A 15 -25.37 -10.71 13.76
C GLU A 15 -25.38 -11.97 12.91
N LEU A 16 -24.44 -12.88 13.16
CA LEU A 16 -24.23 -14.09 12.38
C LEU A 16 -24.48 -15.34 13.23
N GLU A 17 -25.22 -16.29 12.68
CA GLU A 17 -25.45 -17.57 13.35
C GLU A 17 -24.15 -18.38 13.48
N ARG A 18 -23.93 -18.98 14.65
CA ARG A 18 -22.68 -19.73 14.93
C ARG A 18 -22.65 -21.16 14.39
N SER A 19 -23.74 -21.64 13.80
CA SER A 19 -23.88 -22.97 13.21
C SER A 19 -23.39 -23.00 11.75
N TRP A 20 -22.09 -22.89 11.54
CA TRP A 20 -21.51 -22.86 10.19
C TRP A 20 -21.09 -24.26 9.71
N ILE A 21 -21.17 -24.47 8.39
CA ILE A 21 -20.73 -25.70 7.72
C ILE A 21 -19.63 -25.40 6.69
N VAL A 22 -18.71 -26.34 6.51
CA VAL A 22 -17.70 -26.27 5.45
C VAL A 22 -18.23 -26.93 4.18
N LEU A 23 -18.26 -26.18 3.09
CA LEU A 23 -18.61 -26.71 1.77
C LEU A 23 -17.44 -27.55 1.21
N LYS A 24 -17.55 -28.88 1.30
CA LYS A 24 -16.46 -29.81 0.88
C LYS A 24 -16.12 -29.74 -0.61
N ASN A 25 -17.12 -29.49 -1.45
CA ASN A 25 -16.97 -29.51 -2.91
C ASN A 25 -16.83 -28.12 -3.54
N LYS A 26 -16.71 -27.06 -2.71
CA LYS A 26 -16.67 -25.68 -3.21
C LYS A 26 -15.68 -24.84 -2.41
N LYS A 27 -14.59 -24.43 -3.08
CA LYS A 27 -13.50 -23.66 -2.45
C LYS A 27 -13.86 -22.21 -2.14
N CYS A 28 -14.69 -21.56 -2.96
CA CYS A 28 -15.15 -20.18 -2.74
C CYS A 28 -16.55 -19.95 -3.31
N MET A 29 -17.24 -18.94 -2.78
CA MET A 29 -18.51 -18.44 -3.30
C MET A 29 -18.24 -17.16 -4.09
N GLY A 30 -18.74 -17.09 -5.33
CA GLY A 30 -18.53 -15.93 -6.21
C GLY A 30 -17.16 -15.95 -6.90
N LYS A 31 -16.83 -14.82 -7.56
CA LYS A 31 -15.51 -14.61 -8.17
C LYS A 31 -14.55 -14.10 -7.09
N LEU A 32 -13.44 -14.81 -6.88
CA LEU A 32 -12.42 -14.38 -5.94
C LEU A 32 -11.80 -13.06 -6.42
N GLN A 33 -11.84 -12.03 -5.58
CA GLN A 33 -11.11 -10.80 -5.87
C GLN A 33 -9.61 -11.01 -5.70
N GLU A 34 -8.83 -10.43 -6.60
CA GLU A 34 -7.39 -10.40 -6.50
C GLU A 34 -7.00 -9.54 -5.30
N GLN A 35 -6.43 -10.18 -4.27
CA GLN A 35 -5.82 -9.47 -3.16
C GLN A 35 -4.33 -9.33 -3.45
N CYS A 36 -3.82 -8.10 -3.41
CA CYS A 36 -2.40 -7.83 -3.53
C CYS A 36 -1.68 -8.23 -2.23
N ILE A 37 -1.49 -9.54 -2.03
CA ILE A 37 -0.72 -10.07 -0.92
C ILE A 37 0.76 -9.92 -1.27
N ARG A 38 1.48 -9.24 -0.39
CA ARG A 38 2.91 -9.06 -0.54
C ARG A 38 3.61 -10.42 -0.39
N THR A 39 4.28 -10.87 -1.44
CA THR A 39 4.96 -12.18 -1.48
C THR A 39 6.40 -12.15 -0.92
N SER A 40 7.02 -10.98 -0.82
CA SER A 40 8.36 -10.81 -0.24
C SER A 40 8.33 -9.87 0.97
N SER A 41 9.18 -10.10 1.96
CA SER A 41 9.33 -9.16 3.08
C SER A 41 9.82 -7.80 2.57
N ARG A 42 9.63 -6.73 3.35
CA ARG A 42 10.37 -5.47 3.08
C ARG A 42 11.87 -5.81 3.10
N PRO A 43 12.68 -5.27 2.17
CA PRO A 43 14.12 -5.26 2.41
C PRO A 43 14.33 -4.59 3.77
N ALA A 44 15.19 -5.18 4.60
CA ALA A 44 15.57 -4.57 5.86
C ALA A 44 16.03 -3.14 5.59
N ILE A 45 15.74 -2.21 6.51
CA ILE A 45 16.32 -0.87 6.44
C ILE A 45 17.84 -1.08 6.57
N ILE A 46 18.56 -0.93 5.46
CA ILE A 46 20.02 -1.10 5.41
C ILE A 46 20.61 0.28 5.67
N GLU A 47 21.52 0.38 6.65
CA GLU A 47 22.29 1.60 6.88
C GLU A 47 23.16 1.90 5.63
N MET A 48 23.12 3.14 5.15
CA MET A 48 24.00 3.60 4.07
C MET A 48 25.44 3.59 4.58
N ASN A 49 26.22 2.58 4.19
CA ASN A 49 27.66 2.59 4.40
C ASN A 49 28.32 3.33 3.21
N ASP A 50 29.25 4.25 3.47
CA ASP A 50 29.90 5.11 2.46
C ASP A 50 30.85 4.35 1.51
N SER A 51 31.08 3.06 1.75
CA SER A 51 31.77 2.18 0.81
C SER A 51 30.84 1.84 -0.35
N GLN A 52 31.25 2.19 -1.59
CA GLN A 52 30.50 2.06 -2.84
C GLN A 52 29.36 1.02 -2.81
N PRO A 53 28.12 1.40 -3.17
CA PRO A 53 27.00 0.48 -3.14
C PRO A 53 27.32 -0.70 -4.08
N PRO A 54 27.18 -1.97 -3.62
CA PRO A 54 27.14 -3.08 -4.55
C PRO A 54 26.03 -2.76 -5.55
N LYS A 55 26.37 -2.75 -6.84
CA LYS A 55 25.42 -2.46 -7.93
C LYS A 55 24.13 -3.21 -7.62
N PRO A 56 22.98 -2.53 -7.45
CA PRO A 56 21.75 -3.23 -7.21
C PRO A 56 21.60 -4.23 -8.35
N LYS A 57 21.48 -5.52 -8.02
CA LYS A 57 20.93 -6.48 -8.97
C LYS A 57 19.51 -5.98 -9.21
N VAL A 58 19.35 -5.18 -10.24
CA VAL A 58 18.04 -4.80 -10.77
C VAL A 58 17.45 -6.12 -11.21
N ILE A 59 16.67 -6.73 -10.33
CA ILE A 59 15.75 -7.78 -10.72
C ILE A 59 14.70 -6.99 -11.50
N GLU A 60 14.80 -7.02 -12.83
CA GLU A 60 13.73 -6.59 -13.71
C GLU A 60 12.53 -7.47 -13.39
N LEU A 61 11.71 -7.01 -12.45
CA LEU A 61 10.40 -7.57 -12.25
C LEU A 61 9.63 -7.28 -13.54
N PRO A 62 8.89 -8.26 -14.09
CA PRO A 62 7.98 -7.99 -15.19
C PRO A 62 7.12 -6.79 -14.80
N ASP A 63 6.97 -5.85 -15.72
CA ASP A 63 6.08 -4.71 -15.51
C ASP A 63 4.74 -5.25 -15.01
N PRO A 64 4.18 -4.69 -13.91
CA PRO A 64 2.86 -5.09 -13.48
C PRO A 64 1.91 -4.97 -14.67
N PRO A 65 0.94 -5.89 -14.83
CA PRO A 65 0.03 -5.91 -15.98
C PRO A 65 -0.81 -4.63 -16.09
N PHE A 66 -0.78 -3.79 -15.04
CA PHE A 66 -1.41 -2.49 -14.98
C PHE A 66 -0.36 -1.37 -15.04
N LYS A 67 -0.28 -0.67 -16.17
CA LYS A 67 0.39 0.63 -16.25
C LYS A 67 -0.51 1.65 -15.55
N GLY A 68 -0.25 1.89 -14.27
CA GLY A 68 -0.90 2.96 -13.54
C GLY A 68 -0.50 4.32 -14.12
N ASP A 69 -1.39 5.31 -14.00
CA ASP A 69 -1.05 6.69 -14.40
C ASP A 69 0.04 7.23 -13.47
N THR A 70 1.14 7.72 -14.06
CA THR A 70 2.20 8.36 -13.27
C THR A 70 1.69 9.66 -12.66
N PRO A 71 1.74 9.83 -11.32
CA PRO A 71 1.29 11.05 -10.68
C PRO A 71 2.23 12.21 -11.04
N LYS A 72 1.65 13.39 -11.25
CA LYS A 72 2.43 14.63 -11.35
C LYS A 72 2.88 15.00 -9.94
N TYR A 73 4.13 15.42 -9.78
CA TYR A 73 4.64 15.87 -8.49
C TYR A 73 5.56 17.08 -8.64
N GLU A 74 5.71 17.81 -7.54
CA GLU A 74 6.58 18.99 -7.43
C GLU A 74 7.35 18.93 -6.12
N ILE A 75 8.63 19.33 -6.14
CA ILE A 75 9.48 19.41 -4.96
C ILE A 75 9.69 20.88 -4.61
N LEU A 76 9.19 21.29 -3.46
CA LEU A 76 9.30 22.66 -2.94
C LEU A 76 10.43 22.72 -1.92
N LYS A 77 11.31 23.72 -2.06
CA LYS A 77 12.35 24.02 -1.07
C LYS A 77 11.81 25.05 -0.10
N VAL A 78 11.68 24.70 1.17
CA VAL A 78 11.25 25.63 2.22
C VAL A 78 12.50 26.15 2.91
N LYS A 79 12.67 27.48 2.88
CA LYS A 79 13.76 28.17 3.56
C LYS A 79 13.36 28.53 4.98
N ASP A 80 14.35 28.62 5.86
CA ASP A 80 14.16 29.21 7.19
C ASP A 80 14.07 30.74 7.05
N ASP A 81 13.06 31.36 7.66
CA ASP A 81 12.82 32.80 7.60
C ASP A 81 13.96 33.60 8.26
N VAL A 82 14.74 32.96 9.13
CA VAL A 82 15.81 33.60 9.90
C VAL A 82 17.19 33.45 9.26
N SER A 83 17.57 32.26 8.78
CA SER A 83 18.90 32.04 8.18
C SER A 83 18.90 32.07 6.64
N GLY A 84 17.75 31.97 5.99
CA GLY A 84 17.63 31.86 4.54
C GLY A 84 18.12 30.52 3.96
N GLU A 85 18.59 29.60 4.81
CA GLU A 85 19.00 28.25 4.42
C GLU A 85 17.79 27.34 4.23
N VAL A 86 17.95 26.30 3.41
CA VAL A 86 16.87 25.35 3.14
C VAL A 86 16.66 24.48 4.38
N ARG A 87 15.52 24.66 5.05
CA ARG A 87 15.14 23.90 6.24
C ARG A 87 14.58 22.53 5.90
N CYS A 88 13.74 22.44 4.86
CA CYS A 88 13.17 21.17 4.42
C CYS A 88 12.76 21.16 2.94
N LEU A 89 12.57 19.95 2.40
CA LEU A 89 11.98 19.71 1.10
C LEU A 89 10.58 19.13 1.27
N ILE A 90 9.61 19.68 0.55
CA ILE A 90 8.23 19.16 0.52
C ILE A 90 7.96 18.58 -0.86
N ALA A 91 7.62 17.30 -0.92
CA ALA A 91 7.13 16.67 -2.15
C ALA A 91 5.60 16.75 -2.21
N ARG A 92 5.07 17.57 -3.10
CA ARG A 92 3.63 17.66 -3.39
C ARG A 92 3.29 16.70 -4.52
N ILE A 93 2.57 15.62 -4.19
CA ILE A 93 2.17 14.59 -5.16
C ILE A 93 0.70 14.77 -5.51
N ILE A 94 0.40 14.88 -6.80
CA ILE A 94 -0.96 15.00 -7.34
C ILE A 94 -1.40 13.62 -7.81
N MET A 95 -2.31 13.01 -7.05
CA MET A 95 -2.83 11.67 -7.34
C MET A 95 -3.83 11.73 -8.51
N PRO A 96 -3.57 11.03 -9.62
CA PRO A 96 -4.54 10.93 -10.71
C PRO A 96 -5.77 10.16 -10.23
N LYS A 97 -6.96 10.63 -10.62
CA LYS A 97 -8.27 10.00 -10.32
C LYS A 97 -8.70 10.03 -8.85
N LEU A 98 -7.98 10.74 -7.98
CA LEU A 98 -8.41 10.98 -6.61
C LEU A 98 -9.30 12.25 -6.59
N VAL A 99 -10.59 12.07 -6.86
CA VAL A 99 -11.58 13.14 -6.63
C VAL A 99 -11.77 13.21 -5.13
N GLY A 100 -11.30 14.30 -4.50
CA GLY A 100 -11.51 14.51 -3.08
C GLY A 100 -13.01 14.50 -2.79
N LEU A 101 -13.43 13.72 -1.79
CA LEU A 101 -14.71 13.93 -1.12
C LEU A 101 -14.63 15.32 -0.50
N SER A 102 -15.14 16.33 -1.20
CA SER A 102 -15.51 17.60 -0.61
C SER A 102 -16.60 17.29 0.42
N LEU A 103 -16.27 17.45 1.71
CA LEU A 103 -17.25 17.59 2.78
C LEU A 103 -18.07 18.88 2.57
#